data_AF-A4XFL8-F1
#
_entry.id   AF-A4XFL8-F1
#
_cell.length_a   1.000
_cell.length_b   1.000
_cell.length_c   1.000
_cell.angle_alpha   90.00
_cell.angle_beta   90.00
_cell.angle_gamma   90.00
#
_symmetry.space_group_name_H-M   'P 1'
#
loop_
_entity.id
_entity.type
_entity.pdbx_description
1 polymer ?
#
loop_
_entity_poly.entity_id
_entity_poly.type
_entity_poly.pdbx_seq_one_letter_code
_entity_poly.pdbx_strand_id
1 'polypeptide(L)'
;MIISASRRTDIPAFYGDWFINRIKEGFAMYRNPMRPTQVFAVSLHPKDVDAIVFWTKNPKNFLDKLKYLEEYIYYFQFTITPYGKDLEPGIPSKDEVIQTFIELSNMIGKKRVIWRYDPIIINDKMPLSYHKEKFEEFCEKLSPYTLKCIISYVDFYSKAVDELNKINAKDLTAEQLYNVFTEIGKIGKRYNLSVETCAEEVPVEELGLRKAHCVDGELINELGREKGFKDDTEYKKDSNQRKACGCVQSVDLGIFNTCKHFCTYCYANFSRNSILKNVQKYDANSPLLCSFLDIEKDEIRIRLKEGSRKLDIKDIQDGKVNGIESYYGQISFYDSNKDLSEKFDGWLEKKVLEYLERSNQRHCY
;
A
#
# COMPACT_ATOMS: atom_id res chain seq x y z
N MET A 1 -1.79 13.72 3.39
CA MET A 1 -0.82 12.81 2.70
C MET A 1 -1.48 11.46 2.43
N ILE A 2 -1.16 10.78 1.34
CA ILE A 2 -1.67 9.41 1.10
C ILE A 2 -0.73 8.35 1.66
N ILE A 3 -1.28 7.39 2.41
CA ILE A 3 -0.56 6.23 2.95
C ILE A 3 -0.85 5.00 2.08
N SER A 4 0.16 4.52 1.37
CA SER A 4 0.17 3.21 0.74
C SER A 4 0.56 2.17 1.80
N ALA A 5 -0.41 1.56 2.47
CA ALA A 5 -0.10 0.70 3.62
C ALA A 5 0.64 -0.59 3.21
N SER A 6 0.26 -1.25 2.11
CA SER A 6 0.68 -2.64 1.84
C SER A 6 1.19 -2.93 0.43
N ARG A 7 1.78 -1.96 -0.27
CA ARG A 7 2.27 -2.18 -1.65
C ARG A 7 3.43 -3.20 -1.71
N ARG A 8 4.36 -3.16 -0.76
CA ARG A 8 5.53 -4.08 -0.71
C ARG A 8 5.31 -5.33 0.14
N THR A 9 4.27 -5.35 0.98
CA THR A 9 3.97 -6.48 1.88
C THR A 9 2.51 -6.48 2.25
N ASP A 10 1.92 -7.66 2.44
CA ASP A 10 0.48 -7.80 2.73
C ASP A 10 0.18 -7.54 4.21
N ILE A 11 0.08 -6.26 4.58
CA ILE A 11 -0.24 -5.84 5.95
C ILE A 11 -1.60 -6.39 6.40
N PRO A 12 -2.70 -6.30 5.61
CA PRO A 12 -3.96 -6.89 6.03
C PRO A 12 -3.87 -8.40 6.32
N ALA A 13 -3.11 -9.16 5.54
CA ALA A 13 -2.99 -10.60 5.79
C ALA A 13 -2.15 -10.95 7.03
N PHE A 14 -1.08 -10.19 7.31
CA PHE A 14 -0.03 -10.63 8.24
C PHE A 14 0.30 -9.67 9.39
N TYR A 15 0.01 -8.39 9.26
CA TYR A 15 0.54 -7.33 10.12
C TYR A 15 -0.53 -6.33 10.57
N GLY A 16 -1.78 -6.79 10.63
CA GLY A 16 -2.93 -5.98 11.03
C GLY A 16 -2.78 -5.37 12.42
N ASP A 17 -2.33 -6.15 13.41
CA ASP A 17 -2.16 -5.67 14.79
C ASP A 17 -1.13 -4.55 14.88
N TRP A 18 0.01 -4.73 14.20
CA TRP A 18 1.02 -3.68 14.08
C TRP A 18 0.43 -2.41 13.49
N PHE A 19 -0.29 -2.50 12.37
CA PHE A 19 -0.87 -1.33 11.72
C PHE A 19 -1.86 -0.60 12.62
N ILE A 20 -2.72 -1.34 13.33
CA ILE A 20 -3.66 -0.74 14.29
C ILE A 20 -2.96 -0.10 15.48
N ASN A 21 -1.86 -0.66 15.98
CA ASN A 21 -1.06 -0.01 17.02
C ASN A 21 -0.49 1.32 16.52
N ARG A 22 0.00 1.37 15.27
CA ARG A 22 0.48 2.62 14.66
C ARG A 22 -0.64 3.65 14.48
N ILE A 23 -1.84 3.23 14.05
CA ILE A 23 -3.03 4.10 13.97
C ILE A 23 -3.35 4.69 15.35
N LYS A 24 -3.37 3.86 16.41
CA LYS A 24 -3.65 4.30 17.78
C LYS A 24 -2.59 5.24 18.36
N GLU A 25 -1.32 4.99 18.04
CA GLU A 25 -0.21 5.86 18.43
C GLU A 25 -0.12 7.15 17.60
N GLY A 26 -0.85 7.20 16.47
CA GLY A 26 -0.90 8.35 15.58
C GLY A 26 0.28 8.45 14.62
N PHE A 27 1.24 7.51 14.62
CA PHE A 27 2.40 7.58 13.72
C PHE A 27 2.99 6.21 13.37
N ALA A 28 3.77 6.17 12.29
CA ALA A 28 4.63 5.04 11.94
C ALA A 28 5.99 5.52 11.43
N MET A 29 6.95 4.60 11.39
CA MET A 29 8.23 4.81 10.74
C MET A 29 8.43 3.81 9.59
N TYR A 30 9.14 4.24 8.55
CA TYR A 30 9.48 3.40 7.41
C TYR A 30 10.89 3.70 6.90
N ARG A 31 11.56 2.67 6.36
CA ARG A 31 12.91 2.80 5.79
C ARG A 31 12.82 3.22 4.32
N ASN A 32 13.75 4.06 3.89
CA ASN A 32 13.96 4.29 2.46
C ASN A 32 14.46 2.97 1.82
N PRO A 33 13.75 2.42 0.82
CA PRO A 33 14.17 1.17 0.18
C PRO A 33 15.52 1.27 -0.56
N MET A 34 15.91 2.47 -1.00
CA MET A 34 17.16 2.71 -1.73
C MET A 34 18.33 3.07 -0.80
N ARG A 35 18.04 3.65 0.37
CA ARG A 35 19.03 3.98 1.40
C ARG A 35 18.50 3.53 2.77
N PRO A 36 18.65 2.24 3.14
CA PRO A 36 18.01 1.71 4.34
C PRO A 36 18.34 2.44 5.64
N THR A 37 19.52 3.06 5.75
CA THR A 37 19.92 3.89 6.89
C THR A 37 19.17 5.22 6.99
N GLN A 38 18.38 5.60 5.98
CA GLN A 38 17.49 6.74 6.07
C GLN A 38 16.09 6.26 6.47
N VAL A 39 15.64 6.73 7.63
CA VAL A 39 14.36 6.33 8.24
C VAL A 39 13.46 7.54 8.36
N PHE A 40 12.20 7.39 7.96
CA PHE A 40 11.21 8.45 8.01
C PHE A 40 10.16 8.13 9.05
N ALA A 41 9.78 9.10 9.88
CA ALA A 41 8.56 9.09 10.67
C ALA A 41 7.45 9.85 9.94
N VAL A 42 6.23 9.33 9.97
CA VAL A 42 5.07 9.92 9.30
C VAL A 42 3.86 9.92 10.22
N SER A 43 3.09 11.01 10.18
CA SER A 43 1.81 11.10 10.88
C SER A 43 0.79 10.14 10.28
N LEU A 44 0.03 9.50 11.15
CA LEU A 44 -1.16 8.71 10.85
C LEU A 44 -2.41 9.31 11.50
N HIS A 45 -2.37 10.54 12.03
CA HIS A 45 -3.59 11.19 12.49
C HIS A 45 -4.56 11.42 11.32
N PRO A 46 -5.89 11.27 11.52
CA PRO A 46 -6.87 11.42 10.45
C PRO A 46 -6.74 12.74 9.67
N LYS A 47 -6.47 13.85 10.37
CA LYS A 47 -6.29 15.18 9.76
C LYS A 47 -5.07 15.29 8.82
N ASP A 48 -4.08 14.42 8.98
CA ASP A 48 -2.83 14.45 8.21
C ASP A 48 -2.83 13.41 7.06
N VAL A 49 -3.82 12.52 7.04
CA VAL A 49 -3.91 11.39 6.11
C VAL A 49 -5.12 11.55 5.18
N ASP A 50 -4.85 11.81 3.90
CA ASP A 50 -5.90 12.02 2.89
C ASP A 50 -6.58 10.69 2.54
N ALA A 51 -5.81 9.59 2.50
CA ALA A 51 -6.33 8.25 2.31
C ALA A 51 -5.33 7.17 2.74
N ILE A 52 -5.85 5.98 3.05
CA ILE A 52 -5.08 4.76 3.26
C ILE A 52 -5.43 3.75 2.18
N VAL A 53 -4.44 3.29 1.42
CA VAL A 53 -4.61 2.32 0.34
C VAL A 53 -3.98 0.99 0.74
N PHE A 54 -4.77 -0.08 0.72
CA PHE A 54 -4.32 -1.42 1.07
C PHE A 54 -4.22 -2.32 -0.17
N TRP A 55 -3.12 -3.04 -0.34
CA TRP A 55 -3.03 -4.23 -1.19
C TRP A 55 -3.10 -5.48 -0.33
N THR A 56 -3.84 -6.47 -0.79
CA THR A 56 -3.92 -7.76 -0.11
C THR A 56 -4.33 -8.89 -1.07
N LYS A 57 -3.99 -10.12 -0.71
CA LYS A 57 -4.56 -11.35 -1.26
C LYS A 57 -5.47 -12.08 -0.27
N ASN A 58 -5.45 -11.70 1.01
CA ASN A 58 -6.31 -12.30 2.03
C ASN A 58 -6.43 -11.42 3.29
N PRO A 59 -7.39 -10.47 3.36
CA PRO A 59 -7.58 -9.59 4.52
C PRO A 59 -8.44 -10.22 5.63
N LYS A 60 -8.69 -11.53 5.63
CA LYS A 60 -9.59 -12.19 6.59
C LYS A 60 -9.29 -11.83 8.05
N ASN A 61 -8.02 -11.81 8.43
CA ASN A 61 -7.58 -11.47 9.79
C ASN A 61 -7.57 -9.96 10.09
N PHE A 62 -7.98 -9.12 9.13
CA PHE A 62 -8.04 -7.68 9.23
C PHE A 62 -9.48 -7.14 9.27
N LEU A 63 -10.48 -7.97 8.95
CA LEU A 63 -11.87 -7.51 8.86
C LEU A 63 -12.37 -6.91 10.18
N ASP A 64 -12.05 -7.53 11.31
CA ASP A 64 -12.40 -7.07 12.66
C ASP A 64 -11.71 -5.74 13.07
N LYS A 65 -10.66 -5.35 12.33
CA LYS A 65 -9.86 -4.15 12.57
C LYS A 65 -10.36 -2.95 11.76
N LEU A 66 -11.27 -3.13 10.81
CA LEU A 66 -11.84 -2.05 10.01
C LEU A 66 -12.53 -0.97 10.86
N LYS A 67 -13.04 -1.33 12.04
CA LYS A 67 -13.62 -0.38 13.03
C LYS A 67 -12.65 0.72 13.48
N TYR A 68 -11.34 0.48 13.41
CA TYR A 68 -10.34 1.51 13.76
C TYR A 68 -10.08 2.49 12.61
N LEU A 69 -10.67 2.26 11.43
CA LEU A 69 -10.47 3.08 10.23
C LEU A 69 -11.68 3.97 9.91
N GLU A 70 -12.66 4.05 10.80
CA GLU A 70 -13.91 4.81 10.60
C GLU A 70 -13.66 6.29 10.28
N GLU A 71 -12.61 6.90 10.85
CA GLU A 71 -12.24 8.30 10.60
C GLU A 71 -11.46 8.50 9.29
N TYR A 72 -10.96 7.44 8.67
CA TYR A 72 -10.12 7.54 7.46
C TYR A 72 -10.90 7.32 6.16
N ILE A 73 -10.42 7.93 5.09
CA ILE A 73 -10.75 7.49 3.73
C ILE A 73 -9.83 6.30 3.43
N TYR A 74 -10.37 5.19 2.95
CA TYR A 74 -9.57 4.04 2.61
C TYR A 74 -10.24 3.16 1.57
N TYR A 75 -9.43 2.36 0.86
CA TYR A 75 -9.92 1.32 -0.04
C TYR A 75 -8.87 0.21 -0.22
N PHE A 76 -9.32 -0.90 -0.78
CA PHE A 76 -8.56 -2.14 -0.93
C PHE A 76 -8.37 -2.48 -2.40
N GLN A 77 -7.12 -2.75 -2.74
CA GLN A 77 -6.63 -3.45 -3.91
C GLN A 77 -6.56 -4.95 -3.56
N PHE A 78 -7.64 -5.69 -3.84
CA PHE A 78 -7.77 -7.10 -3.49
C PHE A 78 -7.43 -7.98 -4.69
N THR A 79 -6.29 -8.66 -4.63
CA THR A 79 -5.82 -9.53 -5.70
C THR A 79 -6.40 -10.95 -5.59
N ILE A 80 -7.18 -11.34 -6.60
CA ILE A 80 -7.68 -12.72 -6.78
C ILE A 80 -7.29 -13.16 -8.20
N THR A 81 -6.46 -14.19 -8.26
CA THR A 81 -5.85 -14.79 -9.45
C THR A 81 -6.23 -16.27 -9.53
N PRO A 82 -6.15 -16.92 -10.70
CA PRO A 82 -6.63 -18.29 -10.88
C PRO A 82 -5.63 -19.34 -10.39
N TYR A 83 -4.48 -18.91 -9.87
CA TYR A 83 -3.32 -19.77 -9.65
C TYR A 83 -3.44 -20.70 -8.45
N GLY A 84 -2.86 -21.89 -8.59
CA GLY A 84 -2.76 -22.89 -7.54
C GLY A 84 -1.61 -22.65 -6.57
N LYS A 85 -1.41 -23.63 -5.68
CA LYS A 85 -0.35 -23.64 -4.66
C LYS A 85 1.07 -23.70 -5.24
N ASP A 86 1.20 -24.08 -6.51
CA ASP A 86 2.45 -24.08 -7.26
C ASP A 86 2.97 -22.66 -7.54
N LEU A 87 2.08 -21.68 -7.70
CA LEU A 87 2.46 -20.27 -7.88
C LEU A 87 2.15 -19.39 -6.67
N GLU A 88 1.16 -19.79 -5.86
CA GLU A 88 0.66 -19.02 -4.71
C GLU A 88 0.52 -19.90 -3.46
N PRO A 89 1.62 -20.47 -2.96
CA PRO A 89 1.60 -21.49 -1.91
C PRO A 89 0.98 -20.99 -0.59
N GLY A 90 1.18 -19.71 -0.26
CA GLY A 90 0.67 -19.10 0.98
C GLY A 90 -0.72 -18.47 0.88
N ILE A 91 -1.46 -18.69 -0.22
CA ILE A 91 -2.84 -18.22 -0.39
C ILE A 91 -3.84 -19.32 -0.02
N PRO A 92 -4.93 -19.05 0.73
CA PRO A 92 -5.98 -20.04 0.99
C PRO A 92 -6.67 -20.56 -0.27
N SER A 93 -7.67 -21.44 -0.11
CA SER A 93 -8.49 -21.89 -1.24
C SER A 93 -9.17 -20.71 -1.92
N LYS A 94 -9.45 -20.83 -3.24
CA LYS A 94 -10.11 -19.73 -3.97
C LYS A 94 -11.49 -19.43 -3.41
N ASP A 95 -12.23 -20.44 -2.97
CA ASP A 95 -13.54 -20.24 -2.35
C ASP A 95 -13.43 -19.42 -1.05
N GLU A 96 -12.43 -19.69 -0.20
CA GLU A 96 -12.22 -18.90 1.01
C GLU A 96 -11.85 -17.44 0.69
N VAL A 97 -10.97 -17.23 -0.30
CA VAL A 97 -10.55 -15.88 -0.72
C VAL A 97 -11.71 -15.10 -1.33
N ILE A 98 -12.54 -15.75 -2.16
CA ILE A 98 -13.75 -15.16 -2.74
C ILE A 98 -14.76 -14.81 -1.65
N GLN A 99 -14.99 -15.71 -0.68
CA GLN A 99 -15.87 -15.42 0.45
C GLN A 99 -15.38 -14.22 1.26
N THR A 100 -14.07 -14.13 1.50
CA THR A 100 -13.44 -12.99 2.19
C THR A 100 -13.61 -11.68 1.39
N PHE A 101 -13.51 -11.73 0.05
CA PHE A 101 -13.76 -10.57 -0.81
C PHE A 101 -15.20 -10.08 -0.70
N ILE A 102 -16.15 -11.01 -0.77
CA ILE A 102 -17.59 -10.72 -0.64
C ILE A 102 -17.87 -10.10 0.73
N GLU A 103 -17.35 -10.70 1.80
CA GLU A 103 -17.50 -10.19 3.17
C GLU A 103 -16.94 -8.77 3.31
N LEU A 104 -15.70 -8.53 2.86
CA LEU A 104 -15.10 -7.20 2.88
C LEU A 104 -15.97 -6.20 2.11
N SER A 105 -16.40 -6.54 0.90
CA SER A 105 -17.24 -5.67 0.08
C SER A 105 -18.59 -5.38 0.70
N ASN A 106 -19.21 -6.33 1.39
CA ASN A 106 -20.45 -6.09 2.12
C ASN A 106 -20.24 -5.14 3.31
N MET A 107 -19.08 -5.22 3.97
CA MET A 107 -18.74 -4.33 5.10
C MET A 107 -18.43 -2.91 4.66
N ILE A 108 -17.69 -2.73 3.55
CA ILE A 108 -17.17 -1.41 3.17
C ILE A 108 -17.75 -0.88 1.86
N GLY A 109 -18.57 -1.64 1.17
CA GLY A 109 -19.15 -1.28 -0.12
C GLY A 109 -18.20 -1.55 -1.29
N LYS A 110 -18.80 -2.02 -2.39
CA LYS A 110 -18.11 -2.43 -3.63
C LYS A 110 -17.20 -1.39 -4.29
N LYS A 111 -17.41 -0.09 -4.02
CA LYS A 111 -16.53 0.98 -4.51
C LYS A 111 -15.15 0.96 -3.85
N ARG A 112 -15.09 0.54 -2.59
CA ARG A 112 -13.85 0.48 -1.79
C ARG A 112 -13.11 -0.85 -1.91
N VAL A 113 -13.62 -1.81 -2.69
CA VAL A 113 -12.95 -3.09 -2.96
C VAL A 113 -12.71 -3.23 -4.45
N ILE A 114 -11.48 -2.98 -4.89
CA ILE A 114 -11.04 -3.08 -6.27
C ILE A 114 -10.44 -4.47 -6.47
N TRP A 115 -11.02 -5.24 -7.39
CA TRP A 115 -10.46 -6.54 -7.75
C TRP A 115 -9.21 -6.34 -8.60
N ARG A 116 -8.16 -7.11 -8.30
CA ARG A 116 -6.99 -7.23 -9.18
C ARG A 116 -6.86 -8.66 -9.69
N TYR A 117 -7.02 -8.85 -10.98
CA TYR A 117 -6.63 -10.07 -11.68
C TYR A 117 -5.23 -9.87 -12.26
N ASP A 118 -4.27 -9.75 -11.34
CA ASP A 118 -2.95 -9.19 -11.60
C ASP A 118 -1.89 -9.93 -10.78
N PRO A 119 -0.83 -10.48 -11.42
CA PRO A 119 -0.57 -10.42 -12.86
C PRO A 119 -1.25 -11.57 -13.63
N ILE A 120 -1.44 -11.40 -14.93
CA ILE A 120 -1.71 -12.48 -15.90
C ILE A 120 -0.39 -13.14 -16.28
N ILE A 121 -0.34 -14.47 -16.30
CA ILE A 121 0.84 -15.28 -16.62
C ILE A 121 0.46 -16.33 -17.65
N ILE A 122 0.96 -16.18 -18.88
CA ILE A 122 0.71 -17.16 -19.94
C ILE A 122 1.84 -18.18 -19.99
N ASN A 123 1.49 -19.47 -19.93
CA ASN A 123 2.36 -20.60 -20.22
C ASN A 123 1.56 -21.74 -20.86
N ASP A 124 2.18 -22.91 -21.04
CA ASP A 124 1.52 -24.04 -21.70
C ASP A 124 0.35 -24.62 -20.88
N LYS A 125 0.36 -24.47 -19.55
CA LYS A 125 -0.72 -24.92 -18.65
C LYS A 125 -1.82 -23.88 -18.49
N MET A 126 -1.49 -22.60 -18.66
CA MET A 126 -2.38 -21.45 -18.49
C MET A 126 -2.37 -20.60 -19.77
N PRO A 127 -2.85 -21.14 -20.91
CA PRO A 127 -3.00 -20.36 -22.14
C PRO A 127 -4.10 -19.30 -21.99
N LEU A 128 -4.24 -18.43 -22.99
CA LEU A 128 -5.30 -17.40 -22.99
C LEU A 128 -6.70 -17.99 -22.82
N SER A 129 -6.99 -19.17 -23.40
CA SER A 129 -8.27 -19.86 -23.23
C SER A 129 -8.57 -20.17 -21.75
N TYR A 130 -7.56 -20.63 -21.00
CA TYR A 130 -7.68 -20.86 -19.56
C TYR A 130 -7.98 -19.56 -18.81
N HIS A 131 -7.28 -18.47 -19.13
CA HIS A 131 -7.54 -17.18 -18.47
C HIS A 131 -8.92 -16.62 -18.81
N LYS A 132 -9.43 -16.81 -20.04
CA LYS A 132 -10.79 -16.42 -20.42
C LYS A 132 -11.84 -17.14 -19.56
N GLU A 133 -11.72 -18.47 -19.45
CA GLU A 133 -12.63 -19.29 -18.63
C GLU A 133 -12.59 -18.87 -17.16
N LYS A 134 -11.40 -18.78 -16.56
CA LYS A 134 -11.25 -18.46 -15.13
C LYS A 134 -11.63 -17.03 -14.81
N PHE A 135 -11.33 -16.09 -15.70
CA PHE A 135 -11.72 -14.70 -15.51
C PHE A 135 -13.24 -14.54 -15.58
N GLU A 136 -13.92 -15.24 -16.48
CA GLU A 136 -15.39 -15.27 -16.55
C GLU A 136 -16.01 -15.86 -15.28
N GLU A 137 -15.50 -17.00 -14.80
CA GLU A 137 -15.92 -17.62 -13.53
C GLU A 137 -15.79 -16.63 -12.35
N PHE A 138 -14.70 -15.87 -12.29
CA PHE A 138 -14.53 -14.84 -11.25
C PHE A 138 -15.43 -13.63 -11.47
N CYS A 139 -15.69 -13.22 -12.72
CA CYS A 139 -16.62 -12.12 -12.99
C CYS A 139 -18.03 -12.45 -12.48
N GLU A 140 -18.52 -13.67 -12.71
CA GLU A 140 -19.82 -14.13 -12.20
C GLU A 140 -19.92 -13.99 -10.68
N LYS A 141 -18.85 -14.36 -9.96
CA LYS A 141 -18.81 -14.35 -8.49
C LYS A 141 -18.56 -12.96 -7.89
N LEU A 142 -17.70 -12.15 -8.52
CA LEU A 142 -17.16 -10.92 -7.92
C LEU A 142 -17.83 -9.64 -8.42
N SER A 143 -18.40 -9.61 -9.62
CA SER A 143 -19.00 -8.38 -10.18
C SER A 143 -20.13 -7.75 -9.37
N PRO A 144 -20.94 -8.49 -8.57
CA PRO A 144 -21.90 -7.85 -7.66
C PRO A 144 -21.22 -7.03 -6.55
N TYR A 145 -19.96 -7.35 -6.24
CA TYR A 145 -19.21 -6.89 -5.07
C TYR A 145 -18.01 -5.99 -5.42
N THR A 146 -17.83 -5.61 -6.69
CA THR A 146 -16.86 -4.61 -7.09
C THR A 146 -17.32 -3.86 -8.34
N LEU A 147 -16.78 -2.67 -8.56
CA LEU A 147 -17.03 -1.88 -9.77
C LEU A 147 -15.89 -1.97 -10.80
N LYS A 148 -14.70 -2.34 -10.33
CA LYS A 148 -13.45 -2.18 -11.08
C LYS A 148 -12.58 -3.44 -10.94
N CYS A 149 -12.03 -3.88 -12.06
CA CYS A 149 -11.00 -4.91 -12.11
C CYS A 149 -9.74 -4.36 -12.76
N ILE A 150 -8.62 -4.40 -12.03
CA ILE A 150 -7.31 -4.05 -12.56
C ILE A 150 -6.62 -5.31 -13.06
N ILE A 151 -6.09 -5.24 -14.27
CA ILE A 151 -5.27 -6.30 -14.88
C ILE A 151 -3.89 -5.76 -15.25
N SER A 152 -2.91 -6.65 -15.25
CA SER A 152 -1.57 -6.40 -15.80
C SER A 152 -1.03 -7.70 -16.37
N TYR A 153 -0.01 -7.62 -17.19
CA TYR A 153 0.81 -8.78 -17.50
C TYR A 153 2.01 -8.87 -16.56
N VAL A 154 2.48 -10.09 -16.31
CA VAL A 154 3.65 -10.27 -15.45
C VAL A 154 4.89 -9.61 -16.03
N ASP A 155 5.55 -8.77 -15.23
CA ASP A 155 6.83 -8.18 -15.57
C ASP A 155 7.98 -9.16 -15.29
N PHE A 156 8.90 -9.32 -16.25
CA PHE A 156 10.11 -10.16 -16.12
C PHE A 156 11.24 -9.43 -15.38
N TYR A 157 10.95 -8.97 -14.16
CA TYR A 157 11.96 -8.32 -13.31
C TYR A 157 13.10 -9.26 -12.96
N SER A 158 14.31 -8.71 -12.79
CA SER A 158 15.51 -9.47 -12.40
C SER A 158 15.37 -10.31 -11.12
N LYS A 159 14.40 -9.98 -10.25
CA LYS A 159 14.11 -10.72 -9.01
C LYS A 159 13.10 -11.86 -9.18
N ALA A 160 12.36 -11.90 -10.28
CA ALA A 160 11.31 -12.89 -10.55
C ALA A 160 11.59 -13.74 -11.81
N VAL A 161 12.43 -13.27 -12.73
CA VAL A 161 12.70 -13.90 -14.04
C VAL A 161 13.11 -15.37 -13.94
N ASP A 162 13.97 -15.74 -13.00
CA ASP A 162 14.42 -17.13 -12.85
C ASP A 162 13.27 -18.06 -12.46
N GLU A 163 12.38 -17.60 -11.58
CA GLU A 163 11.20 -18.36 -11.15
C GLU A 163 10.14 -18.43 -12.26
N LEU A 164 9.97 -17.35 -13.04
CA LEU A 164 9.10 -17.32 -14.21
C LEU A 164 9.58 -18.27 -15.32
N ASN A 165 10.90 -18.35 -15.54
CA ASN A 165 11.48 -19.27 -16.51
C ASN A 165 11.27 -20.74 -16.11
N LYS A 166 11.34 -21.08 -14.82
CA LYS A 166 11.06 -22.45 -14.33
C LYS A 166 9.64 -22.93 -14.61
N ILE A 167 8.69 -22.01 -14.77
CA ILE A 167 7.30 -22.32 -15.11
C ILE A 167 6.99 -22.09 -16.59
N ASN A 168 8.01 -21.87 -17.42
CA ASN A 168 7.91 -21.56 -18.85
C ASN A 168 6.94 -20.40 -19.13
N ALA A 169 6.95 -19.35 -18.30
CA ALA A 169 6.17 -18.14 -18.55
C ALA A 169 6.64 -17.49 -19.85
N LYS A 170 5.68 -17.08 -20.69
CA LYS A 170 5.96 -16.48 -22.00
C LYS A 170 6.10 -14.98 -21.88
N ASP A 171 7.19 -14.43 -22.40
CA ASP A 171 7.32 -12.99 -22.63
C ASP A 171 6.61 -12.66 -23.95
N LEU A 172 5.50 -11.93 -23.86
CA LEU A 172 4.58 -11.74 -24.98
C LEU A 172 4.95 -10.48 -25.77
N THR A 173 4.77 -10.53 -27.09
CA THR A 173 4.88 -9.33 -27.92
C THR A 173 3.74 -8.35 -27.61
N ALA A 174 3.90 -7.07 -27.98
CA ALA A 174 2.85 -6.06 -27.79
C ALA A 174 1.52 -6.45 -28.44
N GLU A 175 1.55 -7.10 -29.61
CA GLU A 175 0.35 -7.60 -30.31
C GLU A 175 -0.33 -8.73 -29.51
N GLN A 176 0.45 -9.65 -28.97
CA GLN A 176 -0.07 -10.73 -28.14
C GLN A 176 -0.68 -10.21 -26.83
N LEU A 177 -0.02 -9.25 -26.17
CA LEU A 177 -0.54 -8.56 -24.98
C LEU A 177 -1.84 -7.81 -25.28
N TYR A 178 -1.89 -7.09 -26.40
CA TYR A 178 -3.09 -6.41 -26.87
C TYR A 178 -4.26 -7.39 -27.02
N ASN A 179 -4.03 -8.56 -27.63
CA ASN A 179 -5.03 -9.60 -27.76
C ASN A 179 -5.48 -10.16 -26.38
N VAL A 180 -4.56 -10.40 -25.46
CA VAL A 180 -4.89 -10.85 -24.09
C VAL A 180 -5.81 -9.83 -23.40
N PHE A 181 -5.44 -8.56 -23.37
CA PHE A 181 -6.23 -7.52 -22.72
C PHE A 181 -7.57 -7.28 -23.41
N THR A 182 -7.62 -7.38 -24.74
CA THR A 182 -8.86 -7.31 -25.52
C THR A 182 -9.85 -8.38 -25.07
N GLU A 183 -9.42 -9.64 -25.03
CA GLU A 183 -10.31 -10.76 -24.74
C GLU A 183 -10.80 -10.75 -23.29
N ILE A 184 -9.91 -10.40 -22.34
CA ILE A 184 -10.28 -10.23 -20.93
C ILE A 184 -11.22 -9.03 -20.73
N GLY A 185 -10.93 -7.91 -21.39
CA GLY A 185 -11.77 -6.70 -21.36
C GLY A 185 -13.19 -6.96 -21.86
N LYS A 186 -13.34 -7.70 -22.96
CA LYS A 186 -14.66 -8.11 -23.50
C LYS A 186 -15.47 -8.92 -22.50
N ILE A 187 -14.83 -9.80 -21.72
CA ILE A 187 -15.50 -10.57 -20.67
C ILE A 187 -15.99 -9.64 -19.57
N GLY A 188 -15.11 -8.80 -19.01
CA GLY A 188 -15.47 -7.90 -17.90
C GLY A 188 -16.63 -6.96 -18.25
N LYS A 189 -16.68 -6.48 -19.50
CA LYS A 189 -17.79 -5.65 -20.01
C LYS A 189 -19.15 -6.35 -19.92
N ARG A 190 -19.23 -7.68 -20.16
CA ARG A 190 -20.49 -8.44 -20.04
C ARG A 190 -21.05 -8.45 -18.61
N TYR A 191 -20.17 -8.27 -17.62
CA TYR A 191 -20.48 -8.25 -16.20
C TYR A 191 -20.52 -6.83 -15.62
N ASN A 192 -20.59 -5.79 -16.46
CA ASN A 192 -20.57 -4.39 -16.06
C ASN A 192 -19.37 -3.98 -15.18
N LEU A 193 -18.23 -4.65 -15.36
CA LEU A 193 -16.98 -4.30 -14.69
C LEU A 193 -16.16 -3.31 -15.54
N SER A 194 -15.64 -2.27 -14.90
CA SER A 194 -14.60 -1.44 -15.50
C SER A 194 -13.27 -2.18 -15.42
N VAL A 195 -12.84 -2.75 -16.55
CA VAL A 195 -11.52 -3.39 -16.68
C VAL A 195 -10.49 -2.34 -17.07
N GLU A 196 -9.43 -2.23 -16.26
CA GLU A 196 -8.39 -1.21 -16.42
C GLU A 196 -6.99 -1.85 -16.39
N THR A 197 -6.06 -1.36 -17.20
CA THR A 197 -4.69 -1.89 -17.26
C THR A 197 -3.70 -1.06 -16.46
N CYS A 198 -2.87 -1.71 -15.65
CA CYS A 198 -1.92 -1.02 -14.78
C CYS A 198 -0.53 -0.88 -15.44
N ALA A 199 -0.20 0.34 -15.87
CA ALA A 199 1.13 0.72 -16.37
C ALA A 199 1.64 -0.10 -17.57
N GLU A 200 0.71 -0.56 -18.41
CA GLU A 200 1.00 -1.20 -19.70
C GLU A 200 1.25 -0.13 -20.78
N GLU A 201 2.16 -0.35 -21.70
CA GLU A 201 2.44 0.60 -22.81
C GLU A 201 1.53 0.38 -24.04
N VAL A 202 0.78 -0.73 -24.04
CA VAL A 202 -0.17 -1.09 -25.09
C VAL A 202 -1.32 -0.07 -25.16
N PRO A 203 -1.76 0.37 -26.36
CA PRO A 203 -2.83 1.36 -26.56
C PRO A 203 -4.22 0.74 -26.31
N VAL A 204 -4.49 0.39 -25.05
CA VAL A 204 -5.73 -0.28 -24.65
C VAL A 204 -6.95 0.64 -24.67
N GLU A 205 -6.75 1.95 -24.77
CA GLU A 205 -7.81 2.95 -24.88
C GLU A 205 -8.66 2.75 -26.15
N GLU A 206 -8.03 2.27 -27.23
CA GLU A 206 -8.72 1.90 -28.47
C GLU A 206 -9.68 0.71 -28.28
N LEU A 207 -9.47 -0.08 -27.23
CA LEU A 207 -10.33 -1.19 -26.83
C LEU A 207 -11.47 -0.77 -25.90
N GLY A 208 -11.54 0.52 -25.55
CA GLY A 208 -12.44 1.04 -24.52
C GLY A 208 -12.03 0.69 -23.10
N LEU A 209 -10.80 0.22 -22.90
CA LEU A 209 -10.20 0.02 -21.57
C LEU A 209 -9.57 1.33 -21.10
N ARG A 210 -9.40 1.47 -19.78
CA ARG A 210 -8.73 2.63 -19.18
C ARG A 210 -7.40 2.24 -18.58
N LYS A 211 -6.53 3.21 -18.36
CA LYS A 211 -5.33 3.02 -17.53
C LYS A 211 -5.75 3.07 -16.06
N ALA A 212 -5.32 2.06 -15.31
CA ALA A 212 -5.60 1.94 -13.89
C ALA A 212 -4.63 2.78 -13.05
N HIS A 213 -5.16 3.40 -12.01
CA HIS A 213 -4.36 3.97 -10.92
C HIS A 213 -4.58 3.12 -9.66
N CYS A 214 -3.53 2.47 -9.17
CA CYS A 214 -3.64 1.74 -7.90
C CYS A 214 -3.82 2.69 -6.70
N VAL A 215 -3.13 3.84 -6.75
CA VAL A 215 -3.37 5.00 -5.88
C VAL A 215 -4.07 6.07 -6.71
N ASP A 216 -5.39 6.16 -6.55
CA ASP A 216 -6.28 6.85 -7.47
C ASP A 216 -6.82 8.13 -6.80
N GLY A 217 -6.30 9.29 -7.24
CA GLY A 217 -6.70 10.59 -6.68
C GLY A 217 -8.17 10.92 -6.93
N GLU A 218 -8.74 10.47 -8.06
CA GLU A 218 -10.16 10.71 -8.36
C GLU A 218 -11.06 9.90 -7.43
N LEU A 219 -10.73 8.62 -7.22
CA LEU A 219 -11.44 7.78 -6.26
C LEU A 219 -11.31 8.31 -4.83
N ILE A 220 -10.13 8.81 -4.44
CA ILE A 220 -9.93 9.39 -3.10
C ILE A 220 -10.83 10.61 -2.90
N ASN A 221 -10.88 11.53 -3.87
CA ASN A 221 -11.77 12.69 -3.81
C ASN A 221 -13.25 12.26 -3.79
N GLU A 222 -13.62 11.25 -4.59
CA GLU A 222 -14.98 10.71 -4.59
C GLU A 222 -15.40 10.14 -3.23
N LEU A 223 -14.56 9.30 -2.63
CA LEU A 223 -14.80 8.76 -1.29
C LEU A 223 -14.78 9.86 -0.22
N GLY A 224 -13.98 10.91 -0.41
CA GLY A 224 -13.99 12.09 0.45
C GLY A 224 -15.32 12.83 0.41
N ARG A 225 -15.88 13.07 -0.78
CA ARG A 225 -17.20 13.70 -0.93
C ARG A 225 -18.31 12.87 -0.26
N GLU A 226 -18.28 11.55 -0.42
CA GLU A 226 -19.24 10.64 0.26
C GLU A 226 -19.15 10.75 1.79
N LYS A 227 -17.98 11.07 2.32
CA LYS A 227 -17.72 11.25 3.75
C LYS A 227 -18.01 12.67 4.24
N GLY A 228 -18.38 13.59 3.35
CA GLY A 228 -18.75 14.97 3.68
C GLY A 228 -17.62 15.99 3.54
N PHE A 229 -16.47 15.63 2.98
CA PHE A 229 -15.44 16.61 2.60
C PHE A 229 -15.92 17.41 1.38
N LYS A 230 -15.73 18.74 1.42
CA LYS A 230 -16.31 19.66 0.43
C LYS A 230 -15.36 20.00 -0.72
N ASP A 231 -14.06 19.91 -0.48
CA ASP A 231 -13.03 20.34 -1.42
C ASP A 231 -12.26 19.14 -1.95
N ASP A 232 -12.11 19.09 -3.26
CA ASP A 232 -11.26 18.12 -3.93
C ASP A 232 -9.79 18.54 -3.75
N THR A 233 -8.92 17.55 -3.54
CA THR A 233 -7.48 17.78 -3.51
C THR A 233 -6.88 17.48 -4.88
N GLU A 234 -6.06 18.39 -5.39
CA GLU A 234 -5.23 18.13 -6.56
C GLU A 234 -3.99 17.32 -6.15
N TYR A 235 -3.88 16.11 -6.68
CA TYR A 235 -2.79 15.19 -6.35
C TYR A 235 -1.73 15.13 -7.46
N LYS A 236 -0.46 15.24 -7.07
CA LYS A 236 0.67 15.09 -8.00
C LYS A 236 0.90 13.62 -8.34
N LYS A 237 1.20 13.33 -9.61
CA LYS A 237 1.71 12.02 -10.06
C LYS A 237 2.96 11.64 -9.27
N ASP A 238 3.07 10.38 -8.85
CA ASP A 238 4.31 9.87 -8.26
C ASP A 238 5.40 9.75 -9.32
N SER A 239 6.44 10.58 -9.19
CA SER A 239 7.60 10.59 -10.08
C SER A 239 8.50 9.36 -9.96
N ASN A 240 8.34 8.56 -8.88
CA ASN A 240 9.10 7.34 -8.67
C ASN A 240 8.43 6.09 -9.27
N GLN A 241 7.22 6.22 -9.83
CA GLN A 241 6.56 5.13 -10.53
C GLN A 241 6.96 5.08 -12.01
N ARG A 242 6.68 3.93 -12.65
CA ARG A 242 6.84 3.74 -14.11
C ARG A 242 6.26 4.92 -14.89
N LYS A 243 6.85 5.21 -16.06
CA LYS A 243 6.40 6.34 -16.92
C LYS A 243 4.91 6.24 -17.26
N ALA A 244 4.45 5.04 -17.62
CA ALA A 244 3.05 4.74 -17.92
C ALA A 244 2.13 4.66 -16.69
N CYS A 245 2.65 4.71 -15.46
CA CYS A 245 1.84 4.65 -14.24
C CYS A 245 1.35 6.05 -13.85
N GLY A 246 0.05 6.26 -13.78
CA GLY A 246 -0.57 7.52 -13.35
C GLY A 246 -0.92 7.60 -11.86
N CYS A 247 -0.46 6.65 -11.03
CA CYS A 247 -0.70 6.70 -9.58
C CYS A 247 -0.19 8.01 -8.97
N VAL A 248 -0.95 8.53 -8.01
CA VAL A 248 -0.57 9.73 -7.27
C VAL A 248 0.45 9.43 -6.17
N GLN A 249 1.18 10.46 -5.74
CA GLN A 249 2.23 10.34 -4.73
C GLN A 249 1.68 9.80 -3.40
N SER A 250 2.39 8.81 -2.85
CA SER A 250 2.03 8.16 -1.58
C SER A 250 3.28 7.77 -0.79
N VAL A 251 3.11 7.60 0.52
CA VAL A 251 4.13 7.04 1.41
C VAL A 251 3.84 5.55 1.64
N ASP A 252 4.80 4.70 1.31
CA ASP A 252 4.67 3.25 1.49
C ASP A 252 5.27 2.79 2.82
N LEU A 253 4.43 2.25 3.70
CA LEU A 253 4.85 1.69 4.99
C LEU A 253 5.38 0.25 4.87
N GLY A 254 5.13 -0.40 3.74
CA GLY A 254 5.55 -1.76 3.50
C GLY A 254 7.06 -1.91 3.30
N ILE A 255 7.56 -3.09 3.65
CA ILE A 255 8.96 -3.48 3.50
C ILE A 255 9.09 -4.75 2.65
N PHE A 256 10.06 -4.76 1.75
CA PHE A 256 10.38 -5.91 0.90
C PHE A 256 10.71 -7.15 1.73
N ASN A 257 10.48 -8.34 1.16
CA ASN A 257 10.78 -9.63 1.78
C ASN A 257 10.24 -9.76 3.21
N THR A 258 8.94 -9.53 3.38
CA THR A 258 8.19 -9.82 4.62
C THR A 258 6.84 -10.49 4.36
N CYS A 259 6.28 -10.40 3.16
CA CYS A 259 5.04 -11.10 2.83
C CYS A 259 5.25 -12.62 2.81
N LYS A 260 4.43 -13.35 3.56
CA LYS A 260 4.50 -14.81 3.72
C LYS A 260 3.62 -15.58 2.72
N HIS A 261 3.17 -14.93 1.64
CA HIS A 261 2.44 -15.63 0.58
C HIS A 261 3.37 -16.44 -0.35
N PHE A 262 4.64 -16.06 -0.45
CA PHE A 262 5.67 -16.72 -1.27
C PHE A 262 5.25 -16.92 -2.74
N CYS A 263 4.61 -15.92 -3.35
CA CYS A 263 4.19 -16.02 -4.74
C CYS A 263 5.40 -16.05 -5.68
N THR A 264 5.40 -16.99 -6.62
CA THR A 264 6.51 -17.25 -7.57
C THR A 264 6.89 -16.02 -8.41
N TYR A 265 5.91 -15.19 -8.76
CA TYR A 265 6.09 -13.99 -9.59
C TYR A 265 6.37 -12.70 -8.79
N CYS A 266 6.55 -12.79 -7.46
CA CYS A 266 6.59 -11.59 -6.61
C CYS A 266 7.91 -10.83 -6.72
N TYR A 267 7.89 -9.65 -7.33
CA TYR A 267 9.05 -8.75 -7.36
C TYR A 267 9.42 -8.16 -5.99
N ALA A 268 8.45 -8.08 -5.05
CA ALA A 268 8.64 -7.45 -3.75
C ALA A 268 9.12 -8.43 -2.65
N ASN A 269 8.81 -9.72 -2.80
CA ASN A 269 9.05 -10.75 -1.79
C ASN A 269 9.58 -12.02 -2.46
N PHE A 270 10.81 -11.93 -2.94
CA PHE A 270 11.45 -12.91 -3.84
C PHE A 270 12.39 -13.88 -3.12
N SER A 271 12.84 -13.56 -1.90
CA SER A 271 13.79 -14.41 -1.17
C SER A 271 13.14 -15.04 0.05
N ARG A 272 12.88 -16.35 -0.02
CA ARG A 272 12.29 -17.12 1.10
C ARG A 272 13.12 -16.98 2.38
N ASN A 273 14.44 -17.09 2.27
CA ASN A 273 15.35 -16.95 3.42
C ASN A 273 15.28 -15.54 4.02
N SER A 274 15.24 -14.50 3.18
CA SER A 274 15.10 -13.13 3.66
C SER A 274 13.75 -12.88 4.33
N ILE A 275 12.66 -13.44 3.78
CA ILE A 275 11.32 -13.36 4.37
C ILE A 275 11.34 -13.96 5.78
N LEU A 276 11.82 -15.20 5.91
CA LEU A 276 11.87 -15.88 7.21
C LEU A 276 12.72 -15.11 8.24
N LYS A 277 13.86 -14.57 7.82
CA LYS A 277 14.74 -13.75 8.68
C LYS A 277 14.09 -12.42 9.08
N ASN A 278 13.42 -11.73 8.16
CA ASN A 278 12.82 -10.43 8.44
C ASN A 278 11.58 -10.54 9.33
N VAL A 279 10.76 -11.57 9.14
CA VAL A 279 9.57 -11.82 9.96
C VAL A 279 9.92 -12.01 11.44
N GLN A 280 11.09 -12.57 11.76
CA GLN A 280 11.57 -12.72 13.14
C GLN A 280 11.77 -11.38 13.86
N LYS A 281 11.90 -10.27 13.11
CA LYS A 281 12.02 -8.91 13.66
C LYS A 281 10.66 -8.23 13.84
N TYR A 282 9.56 -8.94 13.62
CA TYR A 282 8.23 -8.40 13.81
C TYR A 282 7.99 -8.12 15.30
N ASP A 283 7.69 -6.87 15.61
CA ASP A 283 7.16 -6.44 16.90
C ASP A 283 5.97 -5.53 16.61
N ALA A 284 4.78 -5.91 17.08
CA ALA A 284 3.56 -5.13 16.90
C ALA A 284 3.65 -3.73 17.54
N ASN A 285 4.54 -3.54 18.52
CA ASN A 285 4.77 -2.28 19.20
C ASN A 285 5.93 -1.46 18.62
N SER A 286 6.74 -2.00 17.71
CA SER A 286 7.80 -1.24 17.04
C SER A 286 7.23 -0.27 16.00
N PRO A 287 7.64 1.02 15.97
CA PRO A 287 7.19 1.97 14.96
C PRO A 287 7.58 1.55 13.53
N LEU A 288 8.55 0.63 13.39
CA LEU A 288 9.00 0.06 12.12
C LEU A 288 8.47 -1.36 11.91
N LEU A 289 7.93 -1.63 10.72
CA LEU A 289 7.51 -2.99 10.35
C LEU A 289 8.72 -3.90 10.10
N CYS A 290 8.82 -5.01 10.83
CA CYS A 290 9.88 -6.03 10.69
C CYS A 290 11.31 -5.44 10.69
N SER A 291 11.51 -4.37 11.45
CA SER A 291 12.77 -3.65 11.57
C SER A 291 12.83 -2.90 12.90
N PHE A 292 14.01 -2.41 13.25
CA PHE A 292 14.32 -1.67 14.46
C PHE A 292 15.25 -0.52 14.09
N LEU A 293 15.25 0.56 14.87
CA LEU A 293 16.20 1.67 14.68
C LEU A 293 17.60 1.27 15.18
N ASP A 294 18.61 1.71 14.46
CA ASP A 294 20.02 1.69 14.88
C ASP A 294 20.46 3.15 15.05
N ILE A 295 20.49 3.65 16.29
CA ILE A 295 20.72 5.08 16.59
C ILE A 295 22.10 5.57 16.13
N GLU A 296 23.08 4.68 15.99
CA GLU A 296 24.43 5.04 15.54
C GLU A 296 24.51 5.20 14.02
N LYS A 297 23.62 4.53 13.27
CA LYS A 297 23.69 4.46 11.81
C LYS A 297 22.53 5.12 11.08
N ASP A 298 21.37 5.20 11.73
CA ASP A 298 20.14 5.67 11.11
C ASP A 298 20.03 7.19 11.13
N GLU A 299 19.86 7.78 9.95
CA GLU A 299 19.42 9.16 9.76
C GLU A 299 17.90 9.20 9.88
N ILE A 300 17.40 9.75 10.98
CA ILE A 300 15.96 9.89 11.22
C ILE A 300 15.45 11.20 10.63
N ARG A 301 14.31 11.13 9.93
CA ARG A 301 13.66 12.27 9.27
C ARG A 301 12.17 12.29 9.57
N ILE A 302 11.61 13.48 9.67
CA ILE A 302 10.16 13.71 9.76
C ILE A 302 9.62 13.95 8.35
N ARG A 303 8.66 13.13 7.93
CA ARG A 303 8.01 13.24 6.63
C ARG A 303 6.92 14.32 6.71
N LEU A 304 7.03 15.30 5.81
CA LEU A 304 6.05 16.38 5.65
C LEU A 304 5.15 16.08 4.44
N LYS A 305 4.07 16.85 4.26
CA LYS A 305 3.22 16.77 3.05
C LYS A 305 4.07 16.91 1.79
N GLU A 306 4.99 17.87 1.80
CA GLU A 306 6.02 18.02 0.77
C GLU A 306 7.42 17.95 1.41
N GLY A 307 8.26 17.03 0.93
CA GLY A 307 9.64 16.90 1.40
C GLY A 307 9.79 16.15 2.74
N SER A 308 10.86 16.46 3.47
CA SER A 308 11.15 15.90 4.80
C SER A 308 12.20 16.72 5.51
N ARG A 309 12.16 16.73 6.84
CA ARG A 309 13.14 17.41 7.68
C ARG A 309 13.98 16.39 8.45
N LYS A 310 15.30 16.59 8.53
CA LYS A 310 16.17 15.74 9.34
C LYS A 310 15.95 16.05 10.83
N LEU A 311 15.95 15.02 11.67
CA LEU A 311 15.96 15.16 13.11
C LEU A 311 17.42 15.10 13.59
N ASP A 312 17.88 16.13 14.32
CA ASP A 312 19.24 16.17 14.85
C ASP A 312 19.30 15.43 16.19
N ILE A 313 19.91 14.25 16.16
CA ILE A 313 19.97 13.32 17.31
C ILE A 313 20.93 13.84 18.41
N LYS A 314 21.82 14.79 18.12
CA LYS A 314 22.74 15.36 19.13
C LYS A 314 22.01 16.18 20.20
N ASP A 315 20.86 16.76 19.86
CA ASP A 315 19.99 17.46 20.79
C ASP A 315 19.28 16.50 21.78
N ILE A 316 19.33 15.19 21.52
CA ILE A 316 18.67 14.12 22.29
C ILE A 316 19.49 13.68 23.52
N GLN A 317 20.82 13.83 23.49
CA GLN A 317 21.69 13.42 24.61
C GLN A 317 21.81 14.50 25.70
N ASP A 318 21.58 15.78 25.37
CA ASP A 318 21.71 16.91 26.29
C ASP A 318 20.36 17.43 26.84
N GLY A 319 19.24 16.78 26.50
CA GLY A 319 17.90 17.23 26.92
C GLY A 319 17.48 18.60 26.37
N LYS A 320 18.23 19.14 25.40
CA LYS A 320 17.92 20.41 24.75
C LYS A 320 17.11 20.15 23.50
N VAL A 321 15.78 20.23 23.62
CA VAL A 321 14.92 20.46 22.47
C VAL A 321 15.24 21.84 21.92
N ASN A 322 16.22 21.95 21.02
CA ASN A 322 16.50 23.22 20.34
C ASN A 322 15.28 23.59 19.49
N GLY A 323 14.48 24.52 20.01
CA GLY A 323 13.32 25.10 19.33
C GLY A 323 12.01 25.16 20.13
N ILE A 324 11.96 24.71 21.39
CA ILE A 324 10.77 24.89 22.24
C ILE A 324 11.15 25.68 23.50
N GLU A 325 11.50 26.96 23.32
CA GLU A 325 11.38 27.93 24.42
C GLU A 325 9.96 28.53 24.40
N SER A 326 9.24 28.27 25.49
CA SER A 326 8.12 29.03 26.06
C SER A 326 7.35 30.00 25.14
N TYR A 327 6.13 29.63 24.76
CA TYR A 327 5.03 30.58 24.58
C TYR A 327 3.90 30.25 25.56
N TYR A 328 4.23 30.22 26.86
CA TYR A 328 3.28 30.58 27.90
C TYR A 328 3.51 32.06 28.22
N GLY A 329 3.04 32.92 27.32
CA GLY A 329 2.86 34.35 27.54
C GLY A 329 1.36 34.64 27.44
N GLN A 330 0.84 35.29 28.47
CA GLN A 330 -0.58 35.65 28.64
C GLN A 330 -1.26 36.07 27.33
N ILE A 331 -2.42 35.48 27.06
CA ILE A 331 -3.36 35.97 26.05
C ILE A 331 -3.89 37.31 26.54
N SER A 332 -3.31 38.42 26.06
CA SER A 332 -3.97 39.73 26.13
C SER A 332 -4.78 39.93 24.86
N PHE A 333 -6.04 40.29 25.06
CA PHE A 333 -6.97 40.72 24.02
C PHE A 333 -6.39 41.89 23.20
N TYR A 334 -6.67 41.87 21.88
CA TYR A 334 -6.24 42.80 20.83
C TYR A 334 -4.79 42.69 20.37
N ASP A 335 -4.54 41.90 19.30
CA ASP A 335 -4.17 42.53 18.03
C ASP A 335 -4.37 41.61 16.82
N SER A 336 -4.74 42.23 15.71
CA SER A 336 -5.19 41.61 14.47
C SER A 336 -4.08 41.41 13.44
N ASN A 337 -4.25 40.38 12.59
CA ASN A 337 -3.57 40.16 11.30
C ASN A 337 -2.06 39.85 11.30
N LYS A 338 -1.74 38.55 11.42
CA LYS A 338 -0.84 37.86 10.49
C LYS A 338 -0.95 36.34 10.65
N ASP A 339 -1.12 35.68 9.51
CA ASP A 339 -1.31 34.26 9.30
C ASP A 339 -0.09 33.44 9.79
N LEU A 340 -0.18 32.88 10.99
CA LEU A 340 0.86 32.09 11.66
C LEU A 340 0.34 30.71 12.12
N SER A 341 -0.72 30.21 11.48
CA SER A 341 -1.42 28.99 11.89
C SER A 341 -0.79 27.67 11.41
N GLU A 342 0.31 27.69 10.64
CA GLU A 342 1.10 26.48 10.29
C GLU A 342 2.35 26.30 11.18
N LYS A 343 2.21 26.48 12.50
CA LYS A 343 3.23 26.02 13.45
C LYS A 343 3.08 24.51 13.63
N PHE A 344 3.97 23.75 13.00
CA PHE A 344 4.19 22.33 13.25
C PHE A 344 4.27 22.07 14.76
N ASP A 345 3.22 21.46 15.33
CA ASP A 345 3.29 20.92 16.69
C ASP A 345 4.37 19.84 16.66
N GLY A 346 5.45 20.00 17.42
CA GLY A 346 6.57 19.05 17.50
C GLY A 346 6.20 17.69 18.12
N TRP A 347 4.94 17.28 18.02
CA TRP A 347 4.38 16.08 18.63
C TRP A 347 4.96 14.81 18.00
N LEU A 348 5.17 14.80 16.68
CA LEU A 348 5.70 13.64 15.96
C LEU A 348 7.18 13.45 16.29
N GLU A 349 7.93 14.53 16.35
CA GLU A 349 9.29 14.58 16.87
C GLU A 349 9.31 14.03 18.30
N LYS A 350 8.46 14.55 19.18
CA LYS A 350 8.34 14.04 20.56
C LYS A 350 8.04 12.54 20.61
N LYS A 351 7.18 12.01 19.74
CA LYS A 351 6.90 10.57 19.66
C LYS A 351 8.11 9.74 19.24
N VAL A 352 8.86 10.22 18.27
CA VAL A 352 10.12 9.59 17.85
C VAL A 352 11.12 9.61 19.02
N LEU A 353 11.23 10.72 19.75
CA LEU A 353 12.10 10.84 20.93
C LEU A 353 11.69 9.89 22.05
N GLU A 354 10.40 9.84 22.41
CA GLU A 354 9.85 8.91 23.41
C GLU A 354 10.17 7.44 23.06
N TYR A 355 10.13 7.08 21.78
CA TYR A 355 10.50 5.75 21.32
C TYR A 355 12.00 5.46 21.47
N LEU A 356 12.86 6.43 21.13
CA LEU A 356 14.32 6.29 21.26
C LEU A 356 14.74 6.13 22.73
N GLU A 357 14.17 6.92 23.64
CA GLU A 357 14.43 6.82 25.08
C GLU A 357 14.08 5.42 25.62
N ARG A 358 12.90 4.90 25.25
CA ARG A 358 12.45 3.55 25.65
C ARG A 358 13.33 2.45 25.07
N SER A 359 13.83 2.63 23.85
CA SER A 359 14.66 1.64 23.17
C SER A 359 16.05 1.55 23.81
N ASN A 360 16.64 2.68 24.22
CA ASN A 360 17.92 2.71 24.92
C ASN A 360 17.84 2.03 26.31
N GLN A 361 16.74 2.21 27.04
CA GLN A 361 16.55 1.54 28.35
C GLN A 361 16.48 0.01 28.25
N ARG A 362 16.04 -0.54 27.11
CA ARG A 362 16.00 -1.99 26.86
C ARG A 362 17.36 -2.60 26.50
N HIS A 363 18.40 -1.80 26.26
CA HIS A 363 19.77 -2.28 25.98
C HIS A 363 20.71 -2.15 27.19
N CYS A 364 20.23 -1.57 28.30
CA CYS A 364 20.98 -1.43 29.54
C CYS A 364 20.65 -2.49 30.61
N TYR A 365 19.83 -3.50 30.29
CA TYR A 365 19.48 -4.61 31.18
C TYR A 365 19.89 -5.96 30.61
#